data_AF-A0A6P8W088-F1
#
_entry.id   AF-A0A6P8W088-F1
#
_cell.length_a   1.000
_cell.length_b   1.000
_cell.length_c   1.000
_cell.angle_alpha   90.00
_cell.angle_beta   90.00
_cell.angle_gamma   90.00
#
_symmetry.space_group_name_H-M   'P 1'
#
loop_
_entity.id
_entity.type
_entity.pdbx_description
1 polymer ?
#
loop_
_entity_poly.entity_id
_entity_poly.type
_entity_poly.pdbx_seq_one_letter_code
_entity_poly.pdbx_strand_id
1 'polypeptide(L)'
;MERISVDESGLQAVEDYCEYRRIVGDDDGGRLFTPEEYEEYKRKVLPQRLNNRLYVSFGVPGGIDCKQIGPETQCFCTHRYKQHMTDFEVVPSERPLALPCQVRGCRCSAYQYVPQIGPNPVRCRCKHFPQDHSEASDHFCKKCSSCSGFNSSYTCGCGQPSPAHQTLVNKLEREARGQPIGKDVPYAAMGGLTGFSSLLDGYLALEASGSDSEREDGCQQSCAASRMKKTSTEASGTIDCKRETNKH
;
A
#
# COMPACT_ATOMS: atom_id res chain seq x y z
N MET A 1 -28.26 4.94 17.36
CA MET A 1 -27.44 5.39 16.22
C MET A 1 -28.39 5.52 15.04
N GLU A 2 -28.58 6.73 14.52
CA GLU A 2 -29.34 6.92 13.27
C GLU A 2 -28.57 6.29 12.10
N ARG A 3 -29.29 5.58 11.24
CA ARG A 3 -28.72 4.85 10.12
C ARG A 3 -28.70 5.78 8.93
N ILE A 4 -27.53 6.35 8.62
CA ILE A 4 -27.35 7.18 7.43
C ILE A 4 -27.48 6.26 6.21
N SER A 5 -28.54 6.45 5.41
CA SER A 5 -28.76 5.78 4.14
C SER A 5 -28.45 6.73 3.01
N VAL A 6 -27.64 6.29 2.06
CA VAL A 6 -27.25 7.05 0.87
C VAL A 6 -27.90 6.39 -0.34
N ASP A 7 -28.46 7.19 -1.25
CA ASP A 7 -28.96 6.73 -2.54
C ASP A 7 -27.80 6.43 -3.52
N GLU A 8 -28.11 5.87 -4.68
CA GLU A 8 -27.11 5.48 -5.68
C GLU A 8 -26.22 6.64 -6.14
N SER A 9 -26.79 7.85 -6.27
CA SER A 9 -26.01 9.03 -6.66
C SER A 9 -25.05 9.48 -5.57
N GLY A 10 -25.47 9.38 -4.31
CA GLY A 10 -24.58 9.67 -3.19
C GLY A 10 -23.51 8.60 -2.98
N LEU A 11 -23.76 7.33 -3.34
CA LEU A 11 -22.72 6.29 -3.37
C LEU A 11 -21.63 6.63 -4.40
N GLN A 12 -22.02 7.03 -5.62
CA GLN A 12 -21.08 7.44 -6.65
C GLN A 12 -20.23 8.64 -6.19
N ALA A 13 -20.86 9.66 -5.58
CA ALA A 13 -20.14 10.82 -5.06
C ALA A 13 -19.11 10.45 -3.97
N VAL A 14 -19.41 9.47 -3.13
CA VAL A 14 -18.47 8.94 -2.13
C VAL A 14 -17.31 8.22 -2.79
N GLU A 15 -17.57 7.41 -3.82
CA GLU A 15 -16.53 6.71 -4.58
C GLU A 15 -15.60 7.68 -5.31
N ASP A 16 -16.16 8.68 -6.00
CA ASP A 16 -15.42 9.72 -6.70
C ASP A 16 -14.53 10.52 -5.73
N TYR A 17 -15.06 10.87 -4.55
CA TYR A 17 -14.28 11.54 -3.51
C TYR A 17 -13.17 10.64 -2.94
N CYS A 18 -13.42 9.34 -2.79
CA CYS A 18 -12.40 8.39 -2.36
C CYS A 18 -11.27 8.26 -3.39
N GLU A 19 -11.61 8.23 -4.69
CA GLU A 19 -10.63 8.20 -5.77
C GLU A 19 -9.82 9.51 -5.80
N TYR A 20 -10.50 10.66 -5.73
CA TYR A 20 -9.88 11.97 -5.63
C TYR A 20 -8.86 11.99 -4.48
N ARG A 21 -9.24 11.51 -3.30
CA ARG A 21 -8.35 11.48 -2.14
C ARG A 21 -7.16 10.53 -2.30
N ARG A 22 -7.29 9.44 -3.07
CA ARG A 22 -6.18 8.52 -3.37
C ARG A 22 -5.20 9.09 -4.39
N ILE A 23 -5.70 9.89 -5.34
CA ILE A 23 -4.87 10.52 -6.38
C ILE A 23 -4.25 11.82 -5.86
N VAL A 24 -5.02 12.70 -5.23
CA VAL A 24 -4.54 14.01 -4.77
C VAL A 24 -3.87 13.95 -3.40
N GLY A 25 -4.28 13.02 -2.53
CA GLY A 25 -3.71 12.93 -1.18
C GLY A 25 -4.00 14.18 -0.35
N ASP A 26 -2.95 14.82 0.16
CA ASP A 26 -3.03 16.06 0.94
C ASP A 26 -2.47 17.27 0.15
N ASP A 27 -2.26 17.13 -1.17
CA ASP A 27 -1.68 18.18 -2.05
C ASP A 27 -2.63 19.36 -2.30
N ASP A 28 -3.92 19.18 -2.03
CA ASP A 28 -4.96 20.19 -2.19
C ASP A 28 -4.87 21.32 -1.14
N GLY A 29 -3.98 21.19 -0.16
CA GLY A 29 -3.77 22.18 0.90
C GLY A 29 -5.02 22.40 1.76
N GLY A 30 -5.96 21.45 1.76
CA GLY A 30 -7.24 21.53 2.46
C GLY A 30 -8.37 22.21 1.68
N ARG A 31 -8.18 22.55 0.40
CA ARG A 31 -9.25 23.06 -0.48
C ARG A 31 -9.42 22.15 -1.69
N LEU A 32 -10.60 21.55 -1.80
CA LEU A 32 -10.96 20.70 -2.94
C LEU A 32 -10.75 21.44 -4.27
N PHE A 33 -10.11 20.74 -5.20
CA PHE A 33 -9.93 21.21 -6.56
C PHE A 33 -11.25 21.31 -7.29
N THR A 34 -11.32 22.26 -8.23
CA THR A 34 -12.36 22.26 -9.24
C THR A 34 -12.18 21.05 -10.18
N PRO A 35 -13.22 20.63 -10.93
CA PRO A 35 -13.08 19.56 -11.90
C PRO A 35 -11.97 19.82 -12.93
N GLU A 36 -11.83 21.07 -13.38
CA GLU A 36 -10.80 21.49 -14.33
C GLU A 36 -9.39 21.39 -13.72
N GLU A 37 -9.20 21.89 -12.49
CA GLU A 37 -7.94 21.79 -11.74
C GLU A 37 -7.54 20.32 -11.50
N TYR A 38 -8.52 19.46 -11.21
CA TYR A 38 -8.28 18.03 -10.98
C TYR A 38 -7.84 17.30 -12.25
N GLU A 39 -8.44 17.61 -13.40
CA GLU A 39 -8.02 17.03 -14.68
C GLU A 39 -6.62 17.47 -15.09
N GLU A 40 -6.29 18.74 -14.89
CA GLU A 40 -4.94 19.25 -15.13
C GLU A 40 -3.91 18.59 -14.20
N TYR A 41 -4.25 18.44 -12.91
CA TYR A 41 -3.41 17.73 -11.95
C TYR A 41 -3.15 16.28 -12.40
N LYS A 42 -4.19 15.55 -12.80
CA LYS A 42 -4.04 14.18 -13.34
C LYS A 42 -3.11 14.15 -14.56
N ARG A 43 -3.29 15.07 -15.51
CA ARG A 43 -2.47 15.12 -16.73
C ARG A 43 -0.98 15.32 -16.40
N LYS A 44 -0.66 16.08 -15.36
CA LYS A 44 0.72 16.33 -14.92
C LYS A 44 1.29 15.16 -14.10
N VAL A 45 0.55 14.69 -13.11
CA VAL A 45 1.09 13.82 -12.05
C VAL A 45 1.04 12.34 -12.43
N LEU A 46 0.04 11.90 -13.20
CA LEU A 46 -0.08 10.49 -13.56
C LEU A 46 1.13 9.96 -14.35
N PRO A 47 1.59 10.63 -15.43
CA PRO A 47 2.77 10.15 -16.16
C PRO A 47 4.03 10.14 -15.29
N GLN A 48 4.16 11.11 -14.39
CA GLN A 48 5.30 11.18 -13.46
C GLN A 48 5.28 9.99 -12.49
N ARG A 49 4.14 9.69 -11.87
CA ARG A 49 4.02 8.57 -10.93
C ARG A 49 4.19 7.21 -11.57
N LEU A 50 3.70 7.02 -12.80
CA LEU A 50 3.89 5.79 -13.55
C LEU A 50 5.40 5.57 -13.86
N ASN A 51 6.09 6.61 -14.32
CA ASN A 51 7.50 6.48 -14.70
C ASN A 51 8.49 6.52 -13.53
N ASN A 52 8.15 7.22 -12.44
CA ASN A 52 9.04 7.49 -11.30
C ASN A 52 8.53 6.92 -9.98
N ARG A 53 7.73 5.85 -10.03
CA ARG A 53 7.28 5.15 -8.83
C ARG A 53 8.45 4.73 -7.95
N LEU A 54 8.38 5.09 -6.67
CA LEU A 54 9.33 4.67 -5.65
C LEU A 54 8.77 3.47 -4.87
N TYR A 55 9.56 2.39 -4.81
CA TYR A 55 9.32 1.25 -3.95
C TYR A 55 10.07 1.44 -2.65
N VAL A 56 9.32 1.61 -1.56
CA VAL A 56 9.89 1.84 -0.24
C VAL A 56 9.63 0.64 0.64
N SER A 57 10.69 0.09 1.21
CA SER A 57 10.64 -1.03 2.15
C SER A 57 11.47 -0.73 3.38
N PHE A 58 11.19 -1.43 4.47
CA PHE A 58 12.04 -1.50 5.65
C PHE A 58 12.65 -2.89 5.70
N GLY A 59 13.96 -2.97 5.65
CA GLY A 59 14.67 -4.23 5.51
C GLY A 59 16.16 -4.10 5.77
N VAL A 60 16.86 -5.22 5.71
CA VAL A 60 18.32 -5.23 5.80
C VAL A 60 18.88 -4.96 4.40
N PRO A 61 19.78 -3.98 4.21
CA PRO A 61 20.39 -3.74 2.90
C PRO A 61 21.03 -5.02 2.34
N GLY A 62 20.63 -5.44 1.14
CA GLY A 62 21.13 -6.68 0.52
C GLY A 62 20.42 -7.97 0.99
N GLY A 63 19.56 -7.88 2.01
CA GLY A 63 18.76 -8.98 2.51
C GLY A 63 17.29 -8.86 2.11
N ILE A 64 16.41 -9.29 3.01
CA ILE A 64 14.97 -9.32 2.79
C ILE A 64 14.31 -7.98 3.13
N ASP A 65 13.23 -7.67 2.42
CA ASP A 65 12.34 -6.55 2.74
C ASP A 65 11.37 -6.95 3.85
N CYS A 66 11.72 -6.70 5.11
CA CYS A 66 10.91 -7.10 6.27
C CYS A 66 9.52 -6.43 6.33
N LYS A 67 9.36 -5.22 5.79
CA LYS A 67 8.05 -4.55 5.70
C LYS A 67 7.96 -3.69 4.45
N GLN A 68 6.88 -3.79 3.69
CA GLN A 68 6.61 -2.83 2.62
C GLN A 68 5.94 -1.57 3.19
N ILE A 69 6.41 -0.41 2.76
CA ILE A 69 5.91 0.90 3.19
C ILE A 69 4.78 1.31 2.24
N GLY A 70 3.66 1.73 2.81
CA GLY A 70 2.48 2.18 2.08
C GLY A 70 2.05 3.59 2.46
N PRO A 71 1.06 4.17 1.78
CA PRO A 71 0.68 5.58 1.94
C PRO A 71 0.28 5.95 3.38
N GLU A 72 -0.32 5.00 4.09
CA GLU A 72 -0.83 5.16 5.46
C GLU A 72 0.20 4.79 6.55
N THR A 73 1.36 4.26 6.17
CA THR A 73 2.40 3.88 7.14
C THR A 73 3.05 5.11 7.76
N GLN A 74 3.27 5.07 9.07
CA GLN A 74 3.78 6.21 9.84
C GLN A 74 5.31 6.29 9.77
N CYS A 75 5.78 7.50 9.57
CA CYS A 75 7.18 7.89 9.74
C CYS A 75 7.51 8.07 11.24
N PHE A 76 8.80 8.15 11.55
CA PHE A 76 9.33 8.57 12.85
C PHE A 76 8.70 9.88 13.36
N CYS A 77 8.48 10.85 12.46
CA CYS A 77 7.82 12.12 12.78
C CYS A 77 6.30 12.00 12.99
N THR A 78 5.75 10.79 13.04
CA THR A 78 4.32 10.43 13.17
C THR A 78 3.41 10.79 12.00
N HIS A 79 3.90 11.56 11.03
CA HIS A 79 3.21 11.79 9.77
C HIS A 79 3.26 10.57 8.86
N ARG A 80 2.29 10.50 7.93
CA ARG A 80 2.14 9.35 7.04
C ARG A 80 3.10 9.45 5.85
N TYR A 81 3.42 8.31 5.25
CA TYR A 81 4.29 8.27 4.05
C TYR A 81 3.76 9.16 2.92
N LYS A 82 2.44 9.22 2.71
CA LYS A 82 1.80 10.12 1.73
C LYS A 82 1.98 11.62 1.97
N GLN A 83 2.45 12.00 3.17
CA GLN A 83 2.73 13.38 3.56
C GLN A 83 4.22 13.72 3.45
N HIS A 84 5.01 12.83 2.84
CA HIS A 84 6.40 13.05 2.51
C HIS A 84 6.53 13.24 1.00
N MET A 85 7.61 13.89 0.58
CA MET A 85 7.88 14.14 -0.84
C MET A 85 8.24 12.83 -1.55
N THR A 86 7.25 12.19 -2.18
CA THR A 86 7.43 10.93 -2.92
C THR A 86 7.48 11.12 -4.43
N ASP A 87 6.95 12.23 -4.93
CA ASP A 87 6.85 12.51 -6.36
C ASP A 87 8.08 13.30 -6.81
N PHE A 88 8.85 12.72 -7.73
CA PHE A 88 10.05 13.32 -8.30
C PHE A 88 9.90 13.40 -9.82
N GLU A 89 10.27 14.53 -10.43
CA GLU A 89 10.35 14.67 -11.89
C GLU A 89 11.50 13.84 -12.45
N VAL A 90 12.65 13.88 -11.76
CA VAL A 90 13.81 13.02 -12.01
C VAL A 90 14.23 12.44 -10.67
N VAL A 91 14.20 11.12 -10.56
CA VAL A 91 14.61 10.42 -9.33
C VAL A 91 16.12 10.51 -9.18
N PRO A 92 16.65 11.09 -8.09
CA PRO A 92 18.09 11.17 -7.86
C PRO A 92 18.74 9.78 -7.85
N SER A 93 19.93 9.67 -8.42
CA SER A 93 20.72 8.43 -8.40
C SER A 93 21.45 8.22 -7.06
N GLU A 94 21.65 9.30 -6.28
CA GLU A 94 22.29 9.23 -4.96
C GLU A 94 21.37 8.53 -3.97
N ARG A 95 21.88 7.47 -3.33
CA ARG A 95 21.22 6.73 -2.25
C ARG A 95 21.89 7.06 -0.91
N PRO A 96 21.15 7.16 0.20
CA PRO A 96 19.69 7.00 0.32
C PRO A 96 18.92 8.25 -0.12
N LEU A 97 17.75 8.07 -0.76
CA LEU A 97 16.89 9.20 -1.12
C LEU A 97 16.27 9.82 0.13
N ALA A 98 16.48 11.11 0.30
CA ALA A 98 15.77 11.90 1.29
C ALA A 98 14.33 12.12 0.82
N LEU A 99 13.37 11.66 1.62
CA LEU A 99 11.94 11.92 1.43
C LEU A 99 11.49 12.86 2.55
N PRO A 100 11.69 14.19 2.43
CA PRO A 100 11.36 15.14 3.48
C PRO A 100 9.85 15.21 3.72
N CYS A 101 9.44 15.50 4.95
CA CYS A 101 8.03 15.68 5.28
C CYS A 101 7.53 17.04 4.78
N GLN A 102 6.35 17.06 4.16
CA GLN A 102 5.73 18.27 3.60
C GLN A 102 4.73 18.94 4.56
N VAL A 103 4.51 18.36 5.74
CA VAL A 103 3.62 18.94 6.76
C VAL A 103 4.25 20.21 7.33
N ARG A 104 3.47 21.30 7.35
CA ARG A 104 3.92 22.60 7.83
C ARG A 104 4.44 22.52 9.28
N GLY A 105 5.69 22.91 9.50
CA GLY A 105 6.34 22.93 10.81
C GLY A 105 7.09 21.65 11.21
N CYS A 106 6.96 20.58 10.43
CA CYS A 106 7.73 19.34 10.63
C CYS A 106 9.19 19.54 10.19
N ARG A 107 10.16 19.03 10.97
CA ARG A 107 11.60 19.14 10.66
C ARG A 107 12.23 17.83 10.17
N CYS A 108 11.38 16.87 9.79
CA CYS A 108 11.79 15.57 9.28
C CYS A 108 12.41 15.71 7.88
N SER A 109 13.70 15.40 7.75
CA SER A 109 14.45 15.49 6.48
C SER A 109 14.32 14.26 5.59
N ALA A 110 14.01 13.09 6.17
CA ALA A 110 13.86 11.85 5.42
C ALA A 110 12.85 10.92 6.10
N TYR A 111 12.06 10.22 5.29
CA TYR A 111 11.15 9.20 5.78
C TYR A 111 11.92 8.05 6.45
N GLN A 112 11.58 7.77 7.71
CA GLN A 112 12.16 6.68 8.47
C GLN A 112 11.04 5.87 9.12
N TYR A 113 10.94 4.59 8.78
CA TYR A 113 9.97 3.70 9.41
C TYR A 113 10.45 3.24 10.80
N VAL A 114 9.54 3.23 11.75
CA VAL A 114 9.76 2.64 13.09
C VAL A 114 8.93 1.37 13.22
N PRO A 115 9.56 0.21 13.50
CA PRO A 115 8.82 -1.03 13.74
C PRO A 115 7.76 -0.89 14.83
N GLN A 116 6.68 -1.65 14.69
CA GLN A 116 5.59 -1.70 15.65
C GLN A 116 5.43 -3.12 16.19
N ILE A 117 5.03 -3.23 17.46
CA ILE A 117 4.60 -4.48 18.10
C ILE A 117 3.12 -4.31 18.39
N GLY A 118 2.28 -4.97 17.58
CA GLY A 118 0.85 -4.72 17.56
C GLY A 118 0.57 -3.25 17.23
N PRO A 119 -0.25 -2.52 18.00
CA PRO A 119 -0.56 -1.12 17.73
C PRO A 119 0.54 -0.14 18.18
N ASN A 120 1.54 -0.60 18.93
CA ASN A 120 2.49 0.28 19.61
C ASN A 120 3.84 0.31 18.89
N PRO A 121 4.43 1.49 18.65
CA PRO A 121 5.79 1.57 18.13
C PRO A 121 6.81 1.05 19.16
N VAL A 122 7.91 0.49 18.66
CA VAL A 122 9.00 0.03 19.52
C VAL A 122 9.60 1.20 20.29
N ARG A 123 10.06 0.90 21.51
CA ARG A 123 10.66 1.90 22.40
C ARG A 123 12.15 2.03 22.13
N CYS A 124 12.67 3.22 22.39
CA CYS A 124 14.11 3.43 22.45
C CYS A 124 14.70 2.70 23.67
N ARG A 125 16.03 2.50 23.69
CA ARG A 125 16.80 1.99 24.85
C ARG A 125 16.59 2.84 26.10
N CYS A 126 16.30 4.13 25.94
CA CYS A 126 15.90 5.02 27.04
C CYS A 126 14.45 4.81 27.53
N LYS A 127 13.74 3.79 27.01
CA LYS A 127 12.35 3.39 27.33
C LYS A 127 11.24 4.36 26.87
N HIS A 128 11.61 5.48 26.25
CA HIS A 128 10.68 6.45 25.68
C HIS A 128 10.23 6.07 24.26
N PHE A 129 9.09 6.61 23.84
CA PHE A 129 8.53 6.38 22.51
C PHE A 129 9.24 7.23 21.44
N PRO A 130 9.13 6.90 20.15
CA PRO A 130 9.68 7.72 19.07
C PRO A 130 9.19 9.19 19.12
N GLN A 131 7.93 9.40 19.49
CA GLN A 131 7.31 10.72 19.68
C GLN A 131 8.03 11.61 20.70
N ASP A 132 8.67 11.00 21.69
CA ASP A 132 9.44 11.70 22.72
C ASP A 132 10.84 12.12 22.23
N HIS A 133 11.17 11.83 20.98
CA HIS A 133 12.43 12.20 20.35
C HIS A 133 12.20 13.32 19.32
N SER A 134 13.29 13.95 18.92
CA SER A 134 13.28 14.96 17.86
C SER A 134 13.03 14.31 16.50
N GLU A 135 12.29 14.99 15.63
CA GLU A 135 12.05 14.59 14.25
C GLU A 135 13.26 14.88 13.34
N ALA A 136 14.21 15.69 13.83
CA ALA A 136 15.47 15.96 13.14
C ALA A 136 16.34 14.69 13.07
N SER A 137 17.33 14.71 12.17
CA SER A 137 18.23 13.58 11.87
C SER A 137 18.87 12.91 13.08
N ASP A 138 19.12 13.67 14.14
CA ASP A 138 19.84 13.17 15.31
C ASP A 138 18.93 12.41 16.29
N HIS A 139 17.61 12.56 16.14
CA HIS A 139 16.59 11.88 16.96
C HIS A 139 16.85 11.96 18.47
N PHE A 140 17.34 13.09 18.98
CA PHE A 140 17.61 13.26 20.41
C PHE A 140 16.34 13.13 21.25
N CYS A 141 16.45 12.47 22.40
CA CYS A 141 15.33 12.35 23.31
C CYS A 141 15.06 13.69 24.01
N LYS A 142 13.80 14.13 24.02
CA LYS A 142 13.35 15.35 24.70
C LYS A 142 13.18 15.16 26.22
N LYS A 143 13.07 13.90 26.68
CA LYS A 143 12.81 13.54 28.09
C LYS A 143 14.06 13.19 28.90
N CYS A 144 15.15 12.81 28.24
CA CYS A 144 16.38 12.42 28.93
C CYS A 144 17.63 12.90 28.18
N SER A 145 18.67 13.24 28.93
CA SER A 145 19.93 13.78 28.41
C SER A 145 20.97 12.71 28.05
N SER A 146 20.78 11.46 28.48
CA SER A 146 21.69 10.35 28.20
C SER A 146 21.45 9.63 26.87
N CYS A 147 20.37 9.99 26.16
CA CYS A 147 20.02 9.40 24.88
C CYS A 147 20.62 10.24 23.73
N SER A 148 21.60 9.66 23.03
CA SER A 148 22.26 10.30 21.88
C SER A 148 21.52 10.13 20.55
N GLY A 149 20.36 9.48 20.55
CA GLY A 149 19.58 9.19 19.35
C GLY A 149 18.67 7.98 19.53
N PHE A 150 17.61 7.88 18.73
CA PHE A 150 16.69 6.75 18.81
C PHE A 150 17.37 5.44 18.42
N ASN A 151 17.38 4.48 19.34
CA ASN A 151 17.91 3.14 19.12
C ASN A 151 17.04 2.16 19.89
N SER A 152 16.45 1.17 19.22
CA SER A 152 15.62 0.16 19.87
C SER A 152 16.38 -1.17 20.03
N SER A 153 16.09 -1.90 21.10
CA SER A 153 16.55 -3.28 21.30
C SER A 153 15.61 -4.31 20.66
N TYR A 154 14.72 -3.87 19.76
CA TYR A 154 13.78 -4.75 19.07
C TYR A 154 14.53 -5.64 18.06
N THR A 155 14.15 -6.91 18.02
CA THR A 155 14.58 -7.87 17.01
C THR A 155 13.42 -8.09 16.05
N CYS A 156 13.66 -7.87 14.76
CA CYS A 156 12.65 -8.10 13.73
C CYS A 156 12.35 -9.59 13.58
N GLY A 157 11.17 -9.95 13.05
CA GLY A 157 10.81 -11.34 12.75
C GLY A 157 11.79 -12.05 11.81
N CYS A 158 12.58 -11.30 11.02
CA CYS A 158 13.68 -11.85 10.23
C CYS A 158 14.91 -12.30 11.04
N GLY A 159 14.90 -12.12 12.36
CA GLY A 159 15.99 -12.47 13.28
C GLY A 159 17.08 -11.39 13.44
N GLN A 160 17.07 -10.32 12.64
CA GLN A 160 18.06 -9.25 12.71
C GLN A 160 17.63 -8.12 13.67
N PRO A 161 18.57 -7.44 14.35
CA PRO A 161 18.25 -6.37 15.27
C PRO A 161 17.80 -5.11 14.52
N SER A 162 16.99 -4.26 15.17
CA SER A 162 16.45 -3.02 14.56
C SER A 162 17.51 -2.10 13.93
N PRO A 163 18.72 -1.89 14.50
CA PRO A 163 19.73 -1.03 13.89
C PRO A 163 20.33 -1.57 12.58
N ALA A 164 20.19 -2.87 12.31
CA ALA A 164 20.63 -3.47 11.04
C ALA A 164 19.66 -3.15 9.88
N HIS A 165 18.46 -2.67 10.20
CA HIS A 165 17.45 -2.34 9.22
C HIS A 165 17.54 -0.87 8.80
N GLN A 166 17.23 -0.63 7.54
CA GLN A 166 17.14 0.70 6.96
C GLN A 166 15.85 0.82 6.16
N THR A 167 15.38 2.06 6.00
CA THR A 167 14.32 2.34 5.03
C THR A 167 14.98 2.41 3.66
N LEU A 168 14.73 1.41 2.83
CA LEU A 168 15.27 1.27 1.49
C LEU A 168 14.27 1.91 0.52
N VAL A 169 14.72 2.92 -0.21
CA VAL A 169 13.97 3.53 -1.30
C VAL A 169 14.61 3.06 -2.59
N ASN A 170 13.87 2.31 -3.40
CA ASN A 170 14.33 1.70 -4.66
C ASN A 170 13.41 2.11 -5.81
N LYS A 171 13.93 2.07 -7.04
CA LYS A 171 13.13 2.24 -8.28
C LYS A 171 13.32 1.00 -9.15
N LEU A 172 14.36 1.00 -9.98
CA LEU A 172 14.70 -0.09 -10.91
C LEU A 172 15.57 -1.19 -10.29
N GLU A 173 16.31 -0.87 -9.23
CA GLU A 173 17.15 -1.84 -8.51
C GLU A 173 16.34 -3.02 -7.96
N ARG A 174 15.03 -2.81 -7.76
CA ARG A 174 14.08 -3.82 -7.33
C ARG A 174 13.83 -4.88 -8.40
N GLU A 175 13.68 -4.44 -9.65
CA GLU A 175 13.48 -5.33 -10.81
C GLU A 175 14.71 -6.21 -11.04
N ALA A 176 15.90 -5.60 -10.97
CA ALA A 176 17.17 -6.31 -11.11
C ALA A 176 17.38 -7.39 -10.04
N ARG A 177 16.74 -7.25 -8.87
CA ARG A 177 16.77 -8.23 -7.77
C ARG A 177 15.64 -9.27 -7.87
N GLY A 178 14.81 -9.22 -8.91
CA GLY A 178 13.67 -10.13 -9.09
C GLY A 178 12.54 -9.91 -8.08
N GLN A 179 12.50 -8.76 -7.40
CA GLN A 179 11.42 -8.43 -6.47
C GLN A 179 10.17 -7.97 -7.24
N PRO A 180 8.96 -8.20 -6.69
CA PRO A 180 7.72 -7.84 -7.38
C PRO A 180 7.60 -6.32 -7.54
N ILE A 181 7.17 -5.91 -8.74
CA ILE A 181 7.02 -4.51 -9.19
C ILE A 181 5.54 -4.10 -9.12
N GLY A 182 4.62 -5.07 -9.11
CA GLY A 182 3.18 -4.83 -9.06
C GLY A 182 2.65 -4.15 -10.33
N LYS A 183 1.35 -3.86 -10.34
CA LYS A 183 0.74 -3.06 -11.40
C LYS A 183 0.98 -1.58 -11.14
N ASP A 184 1.21 -0.82 -12.20
CA ASP A 184 1.28 0.64 -12.09
C ASP A 184 -0.09 1.21 -11.76
N VAL A 185 -0.09 2.10 -10.78
CA VAL A 185 -1.31 2.70 -10.23
C VAL A 185 -1.13 4.21 -10.08
N PRO A 186 -2.20 5.00 -10.29
CA PRO A 186 -2.13 6.46 -10.29
C PRO A 186 -2.01 7.10 -8.88
N TYR A 187 -2.08 6.29 -7.83
CA TYR A 187 -2.25 6.76 -6.45
C TYR A 187 -0.99 7.37 -5.86
N ALA A 188 -1.17 8.37 -5.01
CA ALA A 188 -0.09 9.04 -4.32
C ALA A 188 0.62 8.10 -3.34
N ALA A 189 1.95 8.14 -3.32
CA ALA A 189 2.79 7.49 -2.31
C ALA A 189 2.47 6.00 -2.08
N MET A 190 2.26 5.23 -3.15
CA MET A 190 2.01 3.78 -3.03
C MET A 190 3.16 3.01 -2.37
N GLY A 191 4.38 3.53 -2.47
CA GLY A 191 5.57 2.94 -1.86
C GLY A 191 5.81 1.51 -2.35
N GLY A 192 6.12 0.61 -1.43
CA GLY A 192 6.42 -0.80 -1.69
C GLY A 192 5.20 -1.72 -1.89
N LEU A 193 3.97 -1.19 -1.86
CA LEU A 193 2.77 -2.01 -2.01
C LEU A 193 2.54 -2.43 -3.46
N THR A 194 2.66 -3.73 -3.75
CA THR A 194 2.50 -4.30 -5.10
C THR A 194 1.33 -5.27 -5.22
N GLY A 195 0.81 -5.76 -4.09
CA GLY A 195 -0.34 -6.65 -4.00
C GLY A 195 -0.70 -6.95 -2.55
N PHE A 196 -1.62 -7.89 -2.33
CA PHE A 196 -2.03 -8.27 -0.97
C PHE A 196 -0.89 -8.90 -0.15
N SER A 197 -0.01 -9.67 -0.80
CA SER A 197 1.18 -10.26 -0.17
C SER A 197 2.15 -9.22 0.39
N SER A 198 2.17 -7.99 -0.15
CA SER A 198 2.99 -6.88 0.36
C SER A 198 2.58 -6.42 1.77
N LEU A 199 1.37 -6.76 2.22
CA LEU A 199 0.89 -6.40 3.56
C LEU A 199 1.48 -7.31 4.65
N LEU A 200 1.83 -8.54 4.27
CA LEU A 200 2.50 -9.49 5.15
C LEU A 200 3.89 -8.98 5.51
N ASP A 201 4.35 -9.35 6.69
CA ASP A 201 5.75 -9.11 7.05
C ASP A 201 6.64 -9.97 6.15
N GLY A 202 7.75 -9.41 5.69
CA GLY A 202 8.54 -9.96 4.59
C GLY A 202 9.04 -11.39 4.83
N TYR A 203 9.35 -11.72 6.08
CA TYR A 203 9.77 -13.09 6.43
C TYR A 203 8.63 -14.10 6.21
N LEU A 204 7.38 -13.74 6.50
CA LEU A 204 6.20 -14.57 6.24
C LEU A 204 5.87 -14.65 4.74
N ALA A 205 6.08 -13.55 4.00
CA ALA A 205 5.84 -13.51 2.56
C ALA A 205 6.79 -14.46 1.79
N LEU A 206 8.03 -14.59 2.25
CA LEU A 206 9.00 -15.54 1.70
C LEU A 206 8.55 -16.99 1.92
N GLU A 207 8.06 -17.32 3.11
CA GLU A 207 7.53 -18.65 3.42
C GLU A 207 6.29 -18.99 2.58
N ALA A 208 5.38 -18.04 2.39
CA ALA A 208 4.19 -18.23 1.57
C ALA A 208 4.55 -18.50 0.09
N SER A 209 5.53 -17.77 -0.44
CA SER A 209 5.96 -17.89 -1.84
C SER A 209 6.70 -19.20 -2.12
N GLY A 210 7.27 -19.85 -1.10
CA GLY A 210 7.91 -21.16 -1.21
C GLY A 210 6.93 -22.34 -1.22
N SER A 211 5.66 -22.13 -0.89
CA SER A 211 4.67 -23.21 -0.76
C SER A 211 3.91 -23.54 -2.05
N ASP A 212 4.11 -22.76 -3.12
CA ASP A 212 3.46 -22.98 -4.42
C ASP A 212 4.30 -23.84 -5.38
N SER A 213 5.57 -24.12 -5.07
CA SER A 213 6.44 -24.96 -5.91
C SER A 213 6.35 -26.47 -5.63
N GLU A 214 5.59 -26.91 -4.63
CA GLU A 214 5.45 -28.33 -4.26
C GLU A 214 4.01 -28.87 -4.37
N ARG A 215 3.10 -28.15 -5.04
CA ARG A 215 1.68 -28.56 -5.21
C ARG A 215 1.25 -28.81 -6.65
N GLU A 216 2.19 -29.10 -7.54
CA GLU A 216 1.89 -29.73 -8.84
C GLU A 216 2.23 -31.23 -8.80
N ASP A 217 1.65 -31.95 -7.83
CA ASP A 217 1.28 -33.36 -8.05
C ASP A 217 0.26 -33.82 -7.00
N GLY A 218 -0.98 -34.04 -7.44
CA GLY A 218 -1.99 -34.75 -6.67
C GLY A 218 -3.06 -33.88 -5.98
N CYS A 219 -4.11 -33.52 -6.73
CA CYS A 219 -5.49 -33.89 -6.38
C CYS A 219 -6.43 -33.39 -7.48
N GLN A 220 -6.65 -34.22 -8.51
CA GLN A 220 -7.88 -34.16 -9.28
C GLN A 220 -9.02 -34.74 -8.41
N GLN A 221 -10.19 -34.12 -8.50
CA GLN A 221 -11.50 -34.52 -7.93
C GLN A 221 -11.74 -34.06 -6.48
N SER A 222 -12.84 -33.41 -6.10
CA SER A 222 -14.00 -32.85 -6.80
C SER A 222 -14.73 -31.96 -5.80
N CYS A 223 -15.10 -30.72 -6.17
CA CYS A 223 -16.08 -29.94 -5.42
C CYS A 223 -17.36 -29.88 -6.25
N ALA A 224 -18.32 -30.73 -5.90
CA ALA A 224 -19.67 -30.67 -6.41
C ALA A 224 -20.36 -29.40 -5.88
N ALA A 225 -20.63 -28.45 -6.78
CA ALA A 225 -21.60 -27.39 -6.54
C ALA A 225 -22.60 -27.39 -7.69
N SER A 226 -23.81 -27.83 -7.35
CA SER A 226 -25.03 -27.90 -8.15
C SER A 226 -25.19 -26.70 -9.09
N ARG A 227 -25.20 -26.95 -10.41
CA ARG A 227 -25.65 -25.97 -11.39
C ARG A 227 -26.90 -26.50 -12.10
N MET A 228 -27.99 -25.78 -11.90
CA MET A 228 -29.30 -26.01 -12.47
C MET A 228 -29.22 -26.17 -13.99
N LYS A 229 -29.77 -27.28 -14.49
CA LYS A 229 -29.96 -27.53 -15.93
C LYS A 229 -31.04 -26.59 -16.46
N LYS A 230 -30.68 -25.67 -17.35
CA LYS A 230 -31.59 -25.16 -18.39
C LYS A 230 -31.27 -25.92 -19.66
N THR A 231 -32.14 -26.86 -20.01
CA THR A 231 -32.09 -27.61 -21.27
C THR A 231 -32.84 -26.82 -22.33
N SER A 232 -32.12 -26.39 -23.36
CA SER A 232 -32.67 -25.96 -24.64
C SER A 232 -32.00 -26.80 -25.71
N THR A 233 -32.73 -27.76 -26.27
CA THR A 233 -32.32 -28.54 -27.43
C THR A 233 -33.42 -28.38 -28.48
N GLU A 234 -33.08 -27.72 -29.57
CA GLU A 234 -33.84 -27.74 -30.81
C GLU A 234 -33.65 -29.11 -31.49
N ALA A 235 -34.74 -29.72 -31.95
CA ALA A 235 -34.72 -30.61 -33.12
C ALA A 235 -36.12 -30.71 -33.74
N SER A 236 -36.21 -30.20 -34.96
CA SER A 236 -37.14 -30.39 -36.06
C SER A 236 -38.27 -31.43 -35.96
N GLY A 237 -39.46 -31.03 -36.40
CA GLY A 237 -40.54 -31.94 -36.79
C GLY A 237 -41.79 -31.19 -37.23
N THR A 238 -42.06 -31.19 -38.53
CA THR A 238 -43.13 -30.51 -39.27
C THR A 238 -44.57 -30.90 -38.90
N ILE A 239 -45.44 -29.87 -38.86
CA ILE A 239 -46.82 -29.76 -39.37
C ILE A 239 -47.80 -30.92 -39.07
N ASP A 240 -48.83 -30.65 -38.27
CA ASP A 240 -50.21 -30.69 -38.80
C ASP A 240 -51.23 -29.95 -37.92
N CYS A 241 -52.09 -29.19 -38.58
CA CYS A 241 -53.17 -28.42 -37.98
C CYS A 241 -54.35 -29.33 -37.65
N LYS A 242 -55.01 -29.12 -36.50
CA LYS A 242 -56.48 -29.06 -36.46
C LYS A 242 -56.99 -28.34 -35.20
N ARG A 243 -58.03 -27.59 -35.47
CA ARG A 243 -58.68 -26.52 -34.72
C ARG A 243 -59.77 -27.10 -33.82
N GLU A 244 -60.22 -26.26 -32.88
CA GLU A 244 -61.55 -26.27 -32.22
C GLU A 244 -61.70 -27.19 -31.00
N THR A 245 -62.42 -26.85 -29.93
CA THR A 245 -63.05 -25.62 -29.39
C THR A 245 -63.53 -26.00 -27.98
N ASN A 246 -63.79 -24.99 -27.15
CA ASN A 246 -64.73 -25.00 -26.01
C ASN A 246 -64.27 -25.70 -24.71
N LYS A 247 -64.20 -24.93 -23.61
CA LYS A 247 -65.28 -24.69 -22.62
C LYS A 247 -65.63 -26.00 -21.90
N HIS A 248 -65.50 -26.13 -20.58
CA HIS A 248 -65.73 -25.17 -19.50
C HIS A 248 -64.79 -25.41 -18.32
#